data_AF-A0A5S5DN11-F1
#
_entry.id   AF-A0A5S5DN11-F1
#
_cell.length_a   1.000
_cell.length_b   1.000
_cell.length_c   1.000
_cell.angle_alpha   90.00
_cell.angle_beta   90.00
_cell.angle_gamma   90.00
#
_symmetry.space_group_name_H-M   'P 1'
#
loop_
_entity.id
_entity.type
_entity.pdbx_description
1 polymer ?
#
loop_
_entity_poly.entity_id
_entity_poly.type
_entity_poly.pdbx_seq_one_letter_code
_entity_poly.pdbx_strand_id
1 'polypeptide(L)'
;MEITIPERRIKIVRSVEDRHLGTFSEEVYKECDDDQDVLVALREIERAYKADPNYELLHGIRERLSVSFRDRRSMQEIRFVVED
;
A
#
# COMPACT_ATOMS: atom_id res chain seq x y z
N MET A 1 5.24 -37.65 6.48
CA MET A 1 4.59 -36.67 5.59
C MET A 1 4.99 -35.31 6.12
N GLU A 2 5.98 -34.67 5.49
CA GLU A 2 6.32 -33.27 5.82
C GLU A 2 5.18 -32.40 5.32
N ILE A 3 4.45 -31.79 6.25
CA ILE A 3 3.51 -30.73 5.95
C ILE A 3 4.37 -29.50 5.77
N THR A 4 4.72 -29.17 4.53
CA THR A 4 5.25 -27.84 4.19
C THR A 4 4.16 -26.84 4.51
N ILE A 5 4.24 -26.23 5.69
CA ILE A 5 3.45 -25.06 6.05
C ILE A 5 3.80 -24.02 4.98
N PRO A 6 2.83 -23.48 4.21
CA PRO A 6 3.15 -22.43 3.25
C PRO A 6 3.77 -21.26 4.03
N GLU A 7 4.95 -20.83 3.60
CA GLU A 7 5.60 -19.65 4.17
C GLU A 7 4.59 -18.50 4.14
N ARG A 8 4.20 -17.99 5.31
CA ARG A 8 3.32 -16.83 5.39
C ARG A 8 4.09 -15.64 4.85
N ARG A 9 3.74 -15.21 3.64
CA ARG A 9 4.27 -13.98 3.06
C ARG A 9 3.44 -12.80 3.55
N ILE A 10 4.14 -11.74 3.91
CA ILE A 10 3.53 -10.49 4.33
C ILE A 10 2.99 -9.79 3.09
N LYS A 11 1.73 -9.37 3.10
CA LYS A 11 1.09 -8.74 1.94
C LYS A 11 1.02 -7.25 2.12
N ILE A 12 1.41 -6.51 1.10
CA ILE A 12 1.07 -5.10 0.95
C ILE A 12 -0.19 -5.05 0.11
N VAL A 13 -1.30 -4.60 0.70
CA VAL A 13 -2.58 -4.42 0.03
C VAL A 13 -2.77 -2.96 -0.33
N ARG A 14 -3.15 -2.73 -1.59
CA ARG A 14 -3.55 -1.43 -2.10
C ARG A 14 -5.07 -1.33 -2.03
N SER A 15 -5.56 -0.38 -1.25
CA SER A 15 -6.97 -0.02 -1.19
C SER A 15 -7.18 1.32 -1.90
N VAL A 16 -8.17 1.40 -2.78
CA VAL A 16 -8.58 2.62 -3.47
C VAL A 16 -10.02 2.94 -3.06
N GLU A 17 -10.22 4.11 -2.47
CA GLU A 17 -11.51 4.63 -2.06
C GLU A 17 -11.88 5.86 -2.89
N ASP A 18 -13.01 5.78 -3.58
CA ASP A 18 -13.66 6.93 -4.20
C ASP A 18 -14.90 7.31 -3.37
N ARG A 19 -14.80 8.39 -2.60
CA ARG A 19 -15.90 8.86 -1.76
C ARG A 19 -17.06 9.46 -2.54
N HIS A 20 -16.84 9.88 -3.78
CA HIS A 20 -17.89 10.46 -4.61
C HIS A 20 -18.75 9.37 -5.24
N LEU A 21 -18.13 8.26 -5.64
CA LEU A 21 -18.81 7.12 -6.25
C LEU A 21 -19.20 6.04 -5.23
N GLY A 22 -18.69 6.13 -3.99
CA GLY A 22 -18.88 5.10 -2.97
C GLY A 22 -18.20 3.79 -3.32
N THR A 23 -17.21 3.81 -4.23
CA THR A 23 -16.51 2.61 -4.68
C THR A 23 -15.26 2.40 -3.85
N PHE A 24 -15.09 1.16 -3.40
CA PHE A 24 -13.93 0.69 -2.66
C PHE A 24 -13.38 -0.55 -3.37
N SER A 25 -12.07 -0.63 -3.53
CA SER A 25 -11.41 -1.78 -4.15
C SER A 25 -10.10 -2.07 -3.46
N GLU A 26 -9.82 -3.35 -3.26
CA GLU A 26 -8.59 -3.82 -2.63
C GLU A 26 -7.94 -4.88 -3.50
N GLU A 27 -6.63 -4.76 -3.64
CA GLU A 27 -5.81 -5.71 -4.38
C GLU A 27 -4.48 -5.93 -3.67
N VAL A 28 -3.95 -7.15 -3.72
CA VAL A 28 -2.58 -7.41 -3.26
C VAL A 28 -1.63 -6.72 -4.23
N TYR A 29 -0.94 -5.71 -3.74
CA TYR A 29 0.04 -4.95 -4.53
C TYR A 29 1.38 -5.68 -4.61
N LYS A 30 1.83 -6.23 -3.48
CA LYS A 30 3.10 -6.97 -3.38
C LYS A 30 3.04 -7.97 -2.23
N GLU A 31 3.68 -9.12 -2.42
CA GLU A 31 4.00 -10.06 -1.34
C GLU A 31 5.48 -9.88 -0.98
N CYS A 32 5.78 -9.85 0.32
CA CYS A 32 7.09 -9.63 0.89
C CYS A 32 7.47 -10.83 1.77
N ASP A 33 8.74 -11.20 1.74
CA ASP A 33 9.24 -12.35 2.50
C ASP A 33 9.52 -12.00 3.98
N ASP A 34 9.84 -10.74 4.28
CA ASP A 34 10.14 -10.26 5.63
C ASP A 34 9.82 -8.76 5.83
N ASP A 35 9.91 -8.29 7.08
CA ASP A 35 9.67 -6.88 7.45
C ASP A 35 10.60 -5.89 6.72
N GLN A 36 11.83 -6.30 6.39
CA GLN A 36 12.77 -5.42 5.70
C GLN A 36 12.33 -5.19 4.25
N ASP A 37 11.87 -6.24 3.54
CA ASP A 37 11.30 -6.12 2.21
C ASP A 37 10.02 -5.27 2.21
N VAL A 38 9.18 -5.40 3.24
CA VAL A 38 8.01 -4.53 3.44
C VAL A 38 8.42 -3.05 3.53
N LEU A 39 9.41 -2.74 4.37
CA LEU A 39 9.89 -1.37 4.55
C LEU A 39 10.51 -0.80 3.27
N VAL A 40 11.24 -1.62 2.51
CA VAL A 40 11.80 -1.22 1.21
C VAL A 40 10.66 -0.93 0.23
N ALA A 41 9.70 -1.83 0.09
CA ALA A 41 8.58 -1.68 -0.82
C ALA A 41 7.73 -0.44 -0.51
N LEU A 42 7.38 -0.21 0.76
CA LEU A 42 6.61 0.98 1.16
C LEU A 42 7.37 2.28 0.89
N ARG A 43 8.71 2.31 1.06
CA ARG A 43 9.53 3.48 0.70
C ARG A 43 9.56 3.72 -0.80
N GLU A 44 9.64 2.67 -1.61
CA GLU A 44 9.59 2.78 -3.06
C GLU A 44 8.24 3.31 -3.54
N ILE A 45 7.14 2.81 -2.98
CA ILE A 45 5.78 3.31 -3.23
C ILE A 45 5.69 4.80 -2.86
N GLU A 46 6.13 5.19 -1.66
CA GLU A 46 6.14 6.59 -1.22
C GLU A 46 6.92 7.49 -2.17
N ARG A 47 8.10 7.05 -2.61
CA ARG A 47 8.94 7.81 -3.52
C ARG A 47 8.30 7.95 -4.91
N ALA A 48 7.72 6.87 -5.44
CA ALA A 48 7.09 6.86 -6.75
C ALA A 48 5.90 7.85 -6.81
N TYR A 49 5.01 7.80 -5.82
CA TYR A 49 3.86 8.69 -5.76
C TYR A 49 4.24 10.14 -5.44
N LYS A 50 5.27 10.37 -4.61
CA LYS A 50 5.80 11.73 -4.36
C LYS A 50 6.42 12.38 -5.59
N ALA A 51 6.95 11.58 -6.52
CA ALA A 51 7.53 12.09 -7.76
C ALA A 51 6.47 12.55 -8.76
N ASP A 52 5.22 12.12 -8.61
CA ASP A 52 4.11 12.49 -9.48
C ASP A 52 3.27 13.62 -8.86
N PRO A 53 3.17 14.80 -9.52
CA PRO A 53 2.45 15.96 -8.99
C PRO A 53 0.93 15.79 -8.89
N ASN A 54 0.37 14.73 -9.50
CA ASN A 54 -1.05 14.42 -9.41
C ASN A 54 -1.43 13.80 -8.06
N TYR A 55 -0.45 13.32 -7.28
CA TYR A 55 -0.70 12.71 -5.99
C TYR A 55 -0.21 13.60 -4.85
N GLU A 56 -1.00 13.64 -3.78
CA GLU A 56 -0.68 14.33 -2.54
C GLU A 56 -0.46 13.28 -1.44
N LEU A 57 0.69 13.31 -0.77
CA LEU A 57 0.92 12.44 0.38
C LEU A 57 0.01 12.88 1.54
N LEU A 58 -0.83 11.96 2.02
CA LEU A 58 -1.64 12.18 3.21
C LEU A 58 -0.90 11.71 4.47
N HIS A 59 -0.33 10.50 4.42
CA HIS A 59 0.44 9.90 5.50
C HIS A 59 1.59 9.06 4.94
N GLY A 60 2.78 9.23 5.49
CA GLY A 60 3.99 8.50 5.08
C GLY A 60 4.31 7.31 5.97
N ILE A 61 5.27 6.49 5.52
CA ILE A 61 5.73 5.29 6.23
C ILE A 61 6.31 5.60 7.64
N ARG A 62 6.75 6.85 7.87
CA ARG A 62 7.32 7.28 9.16
C ARG A 62 6.26 7.43 10.25
N GLU A 63 5.00 7.60 9.87
CA GLU A 63 3.88 7.82 10.80
C GLU A 63 3.20 6.51 11.16
N ARG A 64 3.08 5.59 10.19
CA ARG A 64 2.44 4.27 10.32
C ARG A 64 3.12 3.28 9.37
N LEU A 65 2.99 1.98 9.61
CA LEU A 65 3.35 0.91 8.65
C LEU A 65 2.33 0.87 7.49
N SER A 66 2.05 2.03 6.91
CA SER A 66 1.14 2.22 5.79
C SER A 66 1.50 3.53 5.09
N VAL A 67 1.16 3.66 3.82
CA VAL A 67 1.33 4.91 3.07
C VAL A 67 0.01 5.26 2.39
N SER A 68 -0.42 6.51 2.50
CA SER A 68 -1.67 6.99 1.92
C SER A 68 -1.44 8.22 1.06
N PHE A 69 -2.13 8.27 -0.08
CA PHE A 69 -2.11 9.37 -1.01
C PHE A 69 -3.52 9.76 -1.41
N ARG A 70 -3.66 11.00 -1.87
CA ARG A 70 -4.85 11.49 -2.56
C ARG A 70 -4.50 11.78 -4.00
N ASP A 71 -5.25 11.21 -4.93
CA ASP A 71 -5.26 11.68 -6.31
C ASP A 71 -5.96 13.04 -6.36
N ARG A 72 -5.25 14.07 -6.83
CA ARG A 72 -5.75 15.45 -6.87
C ARG A 72 -6.81 15.69 -7.94
N ARG A 73 -6.93 14.80 -8.94
CA ARG A 73 -7.88 14.92 -10.04
C ARG A 73 -9.20 14.25 -9.69
N SER A 74 -9.13 13.00 -9.22
CA SER A 74 -10.32 12.21 -8.89
C SER A 74 -10.75 12.37 -7.42
N MET A 75 -9.91 12.96 -6.57
CA MET A 75 -10.07 13.03 -5.11
C MET A 75 -10.11 11.63 -4.45
N GLN A 76 -9.67 10.59 -5.16
CA GLN A 76 -9.58 9.23 -4.64
C GLN A 76 -8.47 9.12 -3.62
N GLU A 77 -8.74 8.39 -2.53
CA GLU A 77 -7.72 8.03 -1.55
C GLU A 77 -7.15 6.66 -1.91
N ILE A 78 -5.82 6.58 -2.02
CA ILE A 78 -5.09 5.36 -2.32
C ILE A 78 -4.25 5.06 -1.08
N ARG A 79 -4.45 3.87 -0.50
CA ARG A 79 -3.77 3.43 0.72
C ARG A 79 -3.04 2.13 0.47
N PHE A 80 -1.85 2.02 1.03
CA PHE A 80 -1.05 0.81 1.06
C PHE A 80 -0.90 0.39 2.52
N VAL A 81 -1.45 -0.77 2.88
CA VAL A 81 -1.40 -1.34 4.23
C VAL A 81 -0.71 -2.69 4.20
N VAL A 82 -0.12 -3.06 5.33
CA VAL A 82 0.52 -4.36 5.53
C VAL A 82 -0.48 -5.30 6.21
N GLU A 83 -0.65 -6.50 5.65
CA GLU A 83 -1.46 -7.60 6.20
C GLU A 83 -0.59 -8.86 6.34
N ASP A 84 -0.70 -9.55 7.47
CA ASP A 84 -0.03 -10.84 7.78
C ASP A 84 -1.02 -12.02 7.73
#